data_AF-A0A8G1RQ97-F1
#
_entry.id   AF-A0A8G1RQ97-F1
#
_cell.length_a   1.000
_cell.length_b   1.000
_cell.length_c   1.000
_cell.angle_alpha   90.00
_cell.angle_beta   90.00
_cell.angle_gamma   90.00
#
_symmetry.space_group_name_H-M   'P 1'
#
loop_
_entity.id
_entity.type
_entity.pdbx_description
1 polymer ?
#
loop_
_entity_poly.entity_id
_entity_poly.type
_entity_poly.pdbx_seq_one_letter_code
_entity_poly.pdbx_strand_id
1 'polypeptide(L)'
;MLKSDSTLQDIDFKFPLQHSAGSLAILLLTPASLDPCNRQDTLYRLKRLAQHSDGGSRRIAVAYLLSDAPFASASGKSSLNGLVVLEIIMLESLPAIMPTIPIADASCLLSSIQDYISNLQDMPDPRASPAPLHGI
;
A
#
# COMPACT_ATOMS: atom_id res chain seq x y z
N MET A 1 1.60 -13.67 -28.52
CA MET A 1 0.42 -12.97 -27.97
C MET A 1 0.63 -12.78 -26.48
N LEU A 2 1.02 -11.59 -26.03
CA LEU A 2 1.01 -11.26 -24.61
C LEU A 2 -0.44 -11.04 -24.20
N LYS A 3 -0.96 -11.87 -23.29
CA LYS A 3 -2.25 -11.62 -22.62
C LYS A 3 -2.09 -10.35 -21.79
N SER A 4 -2.68 -9.25 -22.26
CA SER A 4 -2.82 -8.05 -21.45
C SER A 4 -3.73 -8.40 -20.26
N ASP A 5 -3.17 -8.40 -19.05
CA ASP A 5 -3.91 -8.56 -17.81
C ASP A 5 -4.83 -7.35 -17.61
N SER A 6 -6.04 -7.42 -18.14
CA SER A 6 -7.04 -6.34 -18.17
C SER A 6 -7.72 -6.10 -16.80
N THR A 7 -7.16 -6.60 -15.70
CA THR A 7 -7.75 -6.55 -14.36
C THR A 7 -7.18 -5.44 -13.47
N LEU A 8 -6.31 -4.57 -14.01
CA LEU A 8 -5.44 -3.67 -13.24
C LEU A 8 -5.75 -2.18 -13.42
N GLN A 9 -7.00 -1.85 -13.75
CA GLN A 9 -7.43 -0.46 -13.61
C GLN A 9 -7.35 -0.09 -12.12
N ASP A 10 -6.72 1.04 -11.82
CA ASP A 10 -6.62 1.67 -10.48
C ASP A 10 -5.51 1.18 -9.54
N ILE A 11 -4.47 0.53 -10.07
CA ILE A 11 -3.19 0.30 -9.38
C ILE A 11 -2.12 1.20 -10.02
N ASP A 12 -1.41 1.98 -9.21
CA ASP A 12 -0.38 2.91 -9.70
C ASP A 12 0.95 2.20 -9.91
N PHE A 13 1.35 1.31 -8.99
CA PHE A 13 2.61 0.59 -9.10
C PHE A 13 2.49 -0.90 -8.75
N LYS A 14 3.39 -1.67 -9.35
CA LYS A 14 3.57 -3.09 -9.04
C LYS A 14 5.04 -3.44 -8.94
N PHE A 15 5.40 -4.08 -7.83
CA PHE A 15 6.76 -4.51 -7.58
C PHE A 15 6.79 -6.03 -7.43
N PRO A 16 7.61 -6.75 -8.22
CA PRO A 16 7.82 -8.17 -7.99
C PRO A 16 8.55 -8.38 -6.66
N LEU A 17 8.14 -9.38 -5.89
CA LEU A 17 8.81 -9.74 -4.64
C LEU A 17 9.85 -10.82 -4.94
N GLN A 18 11.11 -10.58 -4.59
CA GLN A 18 12.21 -11.46 -5.01
C GLN A 18 12.15 -12.88 -4.40
N HIS A 19 11.51 -13.03 -3.23
CA HIS A 19 11.47 -14.29 -2.46
C HIS A 19 10.09 -14.93 -2.38
N SER A 20 9.11 -14.46 -3.16
CA SER A 20 7.82 -15.12 -3.30
C SER A 20 7.36 -15.10 -4.76
N ALA A 21 6.49 -16.01 -5.15
CA ALA A 21 5.82 -15.94 -6.47
C ALA A 21 4.83 -14.76 -6.58
N GLY A 22 4.91 -13.80 -5.65
CA GLY A 22 3.97 -12.71 -5.47
C GLY A 22 4.47 -11.35 -5.97
N SER A 23 3.55 -10.40 -5.99
CA SER A 23 3.83 -9.00 -6.27
C SER A 23 3.21 -8.12 -5.19
N LEU A 24 3.84 -6.99 -4.89
CA LEU A 24 3.26 -5.90 -4.14
C LEU A 24 2.56 -4.94 -5.11
N ALA A 25 1.25 -4.78 -4.97
CA ALA A 25 0.48 -3.75 -5.66
C ALA A 25 0.33 -2.53 -4.77
N ILE A 26 0.59 -1.35 -5.32
CA ILE A 26 0.59 -0.09 -4.58
C ILE A 26 -0.39 0.89 -5.21
N LEU A 27 -1.22 1.48 -4.36
CA LEU A 27 -1.98 2.68 -4.66
C LEU A 27 -1.23 3.89 -4.12
N LEU A 28 -0.94 4.86 -4.99
CA LEU A 28 -0.33 6.13 -4.60
C LEU A 28 -1.43 7.15 -4.33
N LEU A 29 -1.39 7.71 -3.12
CA LEU A 29 -2.26 8.78 -2.67
C LEU A 29 -1.43 10.00 -2.28
N THR A 30 -2.02 11.17 -2.48
CA THR A 30 -1.46 12.48 -2.13
C THR A 30 -2.39 13.20 -1.15
N PRO A 31 -1.98 14.31 -0.53
CA PRO A 31 -2.88 15.16 0.24
C PRO A 31 -4.15 15.53 -0.54
N ALA A 32 -4.01 15.90 -1.82
CA ALA A 32 -5.15 16.18 -2.69
C ALA A 32 -6.13 15.01 -2.84
N SER A 33 -5.66 13.75 -2.74
CA SER A 33 -6.53 12.57 -2.79
C SER A 33 -7.52 12.51 -1.60
N LEU A 34 -7.20 13.15 -0.48
CA LEU A 34 -8.06 13.19 0.70
C LEU A 34 -8.99 14.40 0.73
N ASP A 35 -8.87 15.31 -0.23
CA ASP A 35 -9.76 16.46 -0.33
C ASP A 35 -11.22 16.01 -0.52
N PRO A 36 -12.21 16.74 0.03
CA PRO A 36 -13.61 16.38 -0.07
C PRO A 36 -14.10 16.12 -1.51
N CYS A 37 -13.54 16.86 -2.48
CA CYS A 37 -13.87 16.71 -3.91
C CYS A 37 -13.39 15.37 -4.50
N ASN A 38 -12.29 14.81 -3.97
CA ASN A 38 -11.67 13.58 -4.48
C ASN A 38 -12.00 12.35 -3.62
N ARG A 39 -12.61 12.54 -2.44
CA ARG A 39 -12.87 11.47 -1.47
C ARG A 39 -13.59 10.25 -2.06
N GLN A 40 -14.59 10.46 -2.93
CA GLN A 40 -15.34 9.36 -3.52
C GLN A 40 -14.50 8.52 -4.49
N ASP A 41 -13.65 9.17 -5.29
CA ASP A 41 -12.71 8.50 -6.19
C ASP A 41 -11.65 7.73 -5.39
N THR A 42 -11.04 8.37 -4.39
CA THR A 42 -10.09 7.73 -3.49
C THR A 42 -10.69 6.52 -2.81
N LEU A 43 -11.95 6.61 -2.36
CA LEU A 43 -12.63 5.49 -1.75
C LEU A 43 -12.88 4.33 -2.73
N TYR A 44 -13.25 4.66 -3.97
CA TYR A 44 -13.41 3.67 -5.03
C TYR A 44 -12.09 2.92 -5.29
N ARG A 45 -10.99 3.67 -5.46
CA ARG A 45 -9.64 3.10 -5.68
C ARG A 45 -9.18 2.24 -4.50
N LEU A 46 -9.41 2.67 -3.27
CA LEU A 46 -9.13 1.88 -2.06
C LEU A 46 -9.93 0.57 -2.02
N LYS A 47 -11.23 0.60 -2.28
CA LYS A 47 -12.06 -0.62 -2.32
C LYS A 47 -11.59 -1.60 -3.38
N ARG A 48 -11.20 -1.10 -4.55
CA ARG A 48 -10.62 -1.93 -5.60
C ARG A 48 -9.29 -2.54 -5.21
N LEU A 49 -8.41 -1.77 -4.57
CA LEU A 49 -7.16 -2.31 -4.05
C LEU A 49 -7.41 -3.45 -3.04
N ALA A 50 -8.42 -3.32 -2.18
CA ALA A 50 -8.78 -4.34 -1.19
C ALA A 50 -9.17 -5.68 -1.84
N GLN A 51 -9.89 -5.62 -2.96
CA GLN A 51 -10.30 -6.82 -3.72
C GLN A 51 -9.09 -7.57 -4.31
N HIS A 52 -7.95 -6.91 -4.49
CA HIS A 52 -6.73 -7.55 -4.98
C HIS A 52 -5.97 -8.34 -3.91
N SER A 53 -6.37 -8.29 -2.64
CA SER A 53 -5.78 -9.08 -1.56
C SER A 53 -6.24 -10.55 -1.55
N ASP A 54 -7.22 -10.92 -2.38
CA ASP A 54 -7.81 -12.25 -2.36
C ASP A 54 -6.98 -13.25 -3.18
N GLY A 55 -6.49 -14.32 -2.54
CA GLY A 55 -5.71 -15.38 -3.21
C GLY A 55 -4.24 -15.56 -2.78
N GLY A 56 -3.83 -15.01 -1.63
CA GLY A 56 -2.60 -15.40 -0.89
C GLY A 56 -1.24 -15.03 -1.50
N SER A 57 -1.17 -14.72 -2.78
CA SER A 57 0.09 -14.40 -3.49
C SER A 57 0.33 -12.91 -3.70
N ARG A 58 -0.72 -12.08 -3.67
CA ARG A 58 -0.61 -10.64 -3.96
C ARG A 58 -0.72 -9.84 -2.67
N ARG A 59 0.34 -9.08 -2.36
CA ARG A 59 0.35 -8.12 -1.25
C ARG A 59 -0.11 -6.76 -1.75
N ILE A 60 -0.76 -5.99 -0.90
CA ILE A 60 -1.23 -4.64 -1.21
C ILE A 60 -0.72 -3.65 -0.17
N ALA A 61 -0.45 -2.42 -0.60
CA ALA A 61 -0.13 -1.31 0.28
C ALA A 61 -0.58 0.02 -0.33
N VAL A 62 -0.74 1.03 0.52
CA VAL A 62 -0.91 2.41 0.08
C VAL A 62 0.40 3.15 0.29
N ALA A 63 0.93 3.79 -0.74
CA ALA A 63 1.97 4.78 -0.59
C ALA A 63 1.29 6.15 -0.43
N TYR A 64 1.53 6.83 0.68
CA TYR A 64 0.93 8.14 0.95
C TYR A 64 1.99 9.22 0.98
N LEU A 65 1.92 10.15 0.04
CA LEU A 65 2.79 11.32 0.00
C LEU A 65 2.37 12.31 1.09
N LEU A 66 3.30 12.67 1.98
CA LEU A 66 3.02 13.58 3.10
C LEU A 66 3.00 15.06 2.68
N SER A 67 3.58 15.38 1.52
CA SER A 67 3.56 16.73 0.95
C SER A 67 3.60 16.71 -0.58
N ASP A 68 2.73 17.49 -1.21
CA ASP A 68 2.77 17.72 -2.67
C ASP A 68 3.93 18.64 -3.10
N ALA A 69 4.52 19.36 -2.15
CA ALA A 69 5.69 20.20 -2.40
C ALA A 69 6.98 19.42 -2.09
N PRO A 70 7.99 19.46 -2.98
CA PRO A 70 9.31 18.94 -2.65
C PRO A 70 9.86 19.59 -1.38
N PHE A 71 10.46 18.82 -0.45
CA PHE A 71 10.96 19.41 0.81
C PHE A 71 12.03 20.47 0.64
N ALA A 72 12.76 20.46 -0.49
CA ALA A 72 13.69 21.54 -0.83
C ALA A 72 12.99 22.91 -0.86
N SER A 73 11.67 22.94 -1.09
CA SER A 73 10.83 24.14 -1.11
C SER A 73 9.86 24.22 0.08
N ALA A 74 9.69 23.15 0.85
CA ALA A 74 8.84 23.14 2.05
C ALA A 74 9.66 23.44 3.31
N SER A 75 9.00 23.76 4.42
CA SER A 75 9.66 24.07 5.70
C SER A 75 10.45 22.92 6.35
N GLY A 76 10.66 21.80 5.63
CA GLY A 76 11.17 20.54 6.16
C GLY A 76 10.19 19.80 7.07
N LYS A 77 8.96 20.29 7.21
CA LYS A 77 7.91 19.71 8.07
C LYS A 77 6.76 19.20 7.21
N SER A 78 6.37 17.95 7.43
CA SER A 78 5.17 17.35 6.85
C SER A 78 4.11 17.10 7.91
N SER A 79 2.84 17.35 7.58
CA SER A 79 1.73 17.07 8.49
C SER A 79 1.43 15.57 8.51
N LEU A 80 1.26 14.99 9.70
CA LEU A 80 0.79 13.62 9.86
C LEU A 80 -0.74 13.50 9.82
N ASN A 81 -1.45 14.63 9.76
CA ASN A 81 -2.92 14.64 9.77
C ASN A 81 -3.52 13.84 8.61
N GLY A 82 -2.87 13.89 7.43
CA GLY A 82 -3.29 13.12 6.26
C GLY A 82 -3.29 11.61 6.49
N LEU A 83 -2.29 11.09 7.23
CA LEU A 83 -2.24 9.67 7.58
C LEU A 83 -3.40 9.26 8.49
N VAL A 84 -3.69 10.07 9.52
CA VAL A 84 -4.80 9.81 10.44
C VAL A 84 -6.14 9.81 9.69
N VAL A 85 -6.34 10.79 8.79
CA VAL A 85 -7.55 10.86 7.95
C VAL A 85 -7.66 9.63 7.05
N LEU A 86 -6.56 9.20 6.45
CA LEU A 86 -6.53 8.00 5.61
C LEU A 86 -6.88 6.73 6.41
N GLU A 87 -6.32 6.56 7.60
CA GLU A 87 -6.64 5.43 8.49
C GLU A 87 -8.12 5.41 8.87
N ILE A 88 -8.70 6.57 9.20
CA ILE A 88 -10.15 6.69 9.48
C ILE A 88 -10.97 6.27 8.26
N ILE A 89 -10.63 6.77 7.07
CA ILE A 89 -11.33 6.40 5.82
C ILE A 89 -11.28 4.88 5.59
N MET A 90 -10.10 4.27 5.77
CA MET A 90 -9.92 2.83 5.62
C MET A 90 -10.75 2.05 6.64
N LEU A 91 -10.69 2.44 7.92
CA LEU A 91 -11.40 1.77 9.00
C LEU A 91 -12.93 1.84 8.83
N GLU A 92 -13.45 2.99 8.39
CA GLU A 92 -14.90 3.18 8.20
C GLU A 92 -15.44 2.48 6.95
N SER A 93 -14.58 2.23 5.95
CA SER A 93 -15.05 1.92 4.60
C SER A 93 -14.53 0.63 3.98
N LEU A 94 -13.54 -0.03 4.60
CA LEU A 94 -12.91 -1.24 4.11
C LEU A 94 -13.05 -2.38 5.13
N PRO A 95 -13.08 -3.65 4.68
CA PRO A 95 -13.18 -4.80 5.56
C PRO A 95 -11.90 -5.02 6.42
N ALA A 96 -10.76 -4.49 5.98
CA ALA A 96 -9.50 -4.52 6.70
C ALA A 96 -8.64 -3.30 6.33
N ILE A 97 -7.86 -2.81 7.29
CA ILE A 97 -6.89 -1.72 7.08
C ILE A 97 -5.71 -2.26 6.26
N MET A 98 -5.27 -1.46 5.30
CA MET A 98 -4.10 -1.77 4.48
C MET A 98 -2.84 -1.16 5.08
N PRO A 99 -1.67 -1.80 4.89
CA PRO A 99 -0.39 -1.17 5.21
C PRO A 99 -0.24 0.15 4.46
N THR A 100 0.11 1.22 5.18
CA THR A 100 0.44 2.52 4.59
C THR A 100 1.94 2.78 4.71
N ILE A 101 2.57 3.09 3.59
CA ILE A 101 3.98 3.50 3.50
C ILE A 101 3.98 5.03 3.46
N PRO A 102 4.36 5.71 4.54
CA PRO A 102 4.48 7.16 4.53
C PRO A 102 5.68 7.56 3.67
N ILE A 103 5.43 8.40 2.66
CA ILE A 103 6.43 8.91 1.74
C ILE A 103 6.62 10.38 2.03
N ALA A 104 7.80 10.74 2.50
CA ALA A 104 8.09 12.10 2.89
C ALA A 104 7.86 13.06 1.69
N ASP A 105 8.51 12.78 0.56
CA ASP A 105 8.35 13.49 -0.72
C ASP A 105 8.61 12.55 -1.90
N ALA A 106 8.34 13.02 -3.12
CA ALA A 106 8.46 12.21 -4.34
C ALA A 106 9.86 11.62 -4.57
N SER A 107 10.94 12.28 -4.13
CA SER A 107 12.31 11.75 -4.27
C SER A 107 12.56 10.53 -3.38
N CYS A 108 11.83 10.40 -2.27
CA CYS A 108 11.91 9.27 -1.35
C CYS A 108 11.04 8.08 -1.78
N LEU A 109 10.17 8.22 -2.79
CA LEU A 109 9.14 7.23 -3.12
C LEU A 109 9.72 5.82 -3.32
N LEU A 110 10.73 5.70 -4.20
CA LEU A 110 11.28 4.40 -4.56
C LEU A 110 12.05 3.77 -3.39
N SER A 111 12.87 4.55 -2.68
CA SER A 111 13.63 4.05 -1.53
C SER A 111 12.71 3.58 -0.41
N SER A 112 11.66 4.33 -0.08
CA SER A 112 10.71 3.92 0.96
C SER A 112 9.94 2.64 0.60
N ILE A 113 9.60 2.46 -0.68
CA ILE A 113 8.97 1.20 -1.15
C ILE A 113 9.96 0.04 -1.08
N GLN A 114 11.22 0.25 -1.46
CA GLN A 114 12.26 -0.78 -1.38
C GLN A 114 12.54 -1.18 0.07
N ASP A 115 12.60 -0.21 0.98
CA ASP A 115 12.74 -0.46 2.42
C ASP A 115 11.56 -1.29 2.93
N TYR A 116 10.33 -0.91 2.56
CA TYR A 116 9.13 -1.70 2.90
C TYR A 116 9.21 -3.15 2.37
N ILE A 117 9.60 -3.34 1.10
CA ILE A 117 9.74 -4.67 0.49
C ILE A 117 10.83 -5.51 1.19
N SER A 118 11.93 -4.87 1.60
CA SER A 118 13.01 -5.56 2.30
C SER A 118 12.56 -6.06 3.67
N ASN A 119 11.75 -5.27 4.38
CA ASN A 119 11.21 -5.62 5.70
C ASN A 119 10.00 -6.58 5.64
N LEU A 120 9.40 -6.75 4.46
CA LEU A 120 8.26 -7.63 4.24
C LEU A 120 8.59 -9.14 4.38
N GLN A 121 9.87 -9.52 4.42
CA GLN A 121 10.33 -10.92 4.37
C GLN A 121 10.37 -11.63 5.74
N ASP A 122 10.27 -10.90 6.85
CA ASP A 122 10.41 -11.47 8.19
C ASP A 122 9.08 -11.80 8.90
N MET A 123 7.93 -11.55 8.25
CA MET A 123 6.64 -11.88 8.86
C MET A 123 6.23 -13.30 8.48
N PRO A 124 6.23 -14.27 9.42
CA PRO A 124 5.75 -15.62 9.13
C PRO A 124 4.30 -15.53 8.65
N ASP A 125 3.97 -16.32 7.63
CA ASP A 125 2.59 -16.45 7.16
C ASP A 125 1.74 -16.83 8.38
N PRO A 126 0.74 -16.03 8.80
CA PRO A 126 -0.06 -16.35 9.98
C PRO A 126 -0.85 -17.65 9.83
N ARG A 127 -0.87 -18.24 8.62
CA ARG A 127 -1.44 -19.56 8.31
C ARG A 127 -0.43 -20.70 8.32
N ALA A 128 0.86 -20.46 8.51
CA ALA A 128 1.83 -21.49 8.78
C ALA A 128 1.62 -21.99 10.22
N SER A 129 0.61 -22.84 10.43
CA SER A 129 0.50 -23.61 11.67
C SER A 129 1.84 -24.31 11.92
N PRO A 130 2.39 -24.25 13.14
CA PRO A 130 3.51 -25.12 13.48
C PRO A 130 3.05 -26.55 13.24
N ALA A 131 3.83 -27.31 12.47
CA ALA A 131 3.57 -28.73 12.24
C ALA A 131 3.35 -29.41 13.61
N PRO A 132 2.34 -30.28 13.76
CA PRO A 132 2.12 -30.96 15.01
C PRO A 132 3.36 -31.78 15.35
N LEU A 133 3.97 -31.50 16.49
CA LEU A 133 5.05 -32.30 17.06
C LEU A 133 4.52 -33.73 17.23
N HIS A 134 4.93 -34.62 16.34
CA HIS A 134 4.77 -36.06 16.52
C HIS A 134 5.89 -36.57 17.44
N GLY A 135 5.50 -37.26 18.50
CA GLY A 135 6.38 -37.94 19.47
C GLY A 135 6.30 -37.25 20.83
N ILE A 136 5.85 -37.91 21.89
CA ILE A 136 6.23 -39.26 22.35
C ILE A 136 5.04 -39.97 22.98
#